data_AF-A0A349UZ20-F1
#
_entry.id   AF-A0A349UZ20-F1
#
_cell.length_a   1.000
_cell.length_b   1.000
_cell.length_c   1.000
_cell.angle_alpha   90.00
_cell.angle_beta   90.00
_cell.angle_gamma   90.00
#
_symmetry.space_group_name_H-M   'P 1'
#
loop_
_entity.id
_entity.type
_entity.pdbx_description
1 polymer ?
#
loop_
_entity_poly.entity_id
_entity_poly.type
_entity_poly.pdbx_seq_one_letter_code
_entity_poly.pdbx_strand_id
1 'polypeptide(L)' 'MTERTTYFNGEYLPESKVCVSFRDRGFSLGDAVFDAERTFGGEIFRLK' A
#
# COMPACT_ATOMS: atom_id res chain seq x y z
N MET A 1 0.15 2.59 18.88
CA MET A 1 -0.22 2.73 17.46
C MET A 1 -0.64 1.35 16.99
N THR A 2 -1.93 1.10 16.84
CA THR A 2 -2.49 -0.26 16.70
C THR A 2 -2.84 -0.63 15.25
N GLU A 3 -2.60 0.28 14.30
CA GLU A 3 -3.03 0.20 12.90
C GLU A 3 -1.85 0.47 11.97
N ARG A 4 -1.84 -0.17 10.79
CA ARG A 4 -0.82 0.07 9.76
C ARG A 4 -1.02 1.44 9.10
N THR A 5 0.07 2.01 8.61
CA THR A 5 0.06 3.25 7.82
C THR A 5 0.22 2.92 6.35
N THR A 6 -0.55 3.60 5.50
CA THR A 6 -0.51 3.45 4.04
C THR A 6 -0.20 4.81 3.42
N TYR A 7 0.68 4.82 2.42
CA TYR A 7 0.89 5.98 1.56
C TYR A 7 -0.12 5.92 0.42
N PHE A 8 -0.96 6.96 0.27
CA PHE A 8 -2.01 7.02 -0.72
C PHE A 8 -2.11 8.45 -1.30
N ASN A 9 -1.93 8.58 -2.62
CA ASN A 9 -2.07 9.85 -3.37
C ASN A 9 -1.31 11.06 -2.77
N GLY A 10 -0.12 10.86 -2.22
CA GLY A 10 0.70 11.94 -1.64
C GLY A 10 0.62 12.06 -0.12
N GLU A 11 -0.25 11.30 0.53
CA GLU A 11 -0.50 11.41 1.98
C GLU A 11 -0.28 10.09 2.71
N TYR A 12 0.15 10.18 3.97
CA TYR A 12 0.20 9.03 4.89
C TYR A 12 -1.10 8.97 5.68
N LEU A 13 -1.86 7.89 5.50
CA LEU A 13 -3.16 7.67 6.15
C LEU A 13 -3.16 6.35 6.93
N PRO A 14 -3.96 6.22 8.01
CA PRO A 14 -4.29 4.92 8.58
C PRO A 14 -4.96 4.02 7.53
N GLU A 15 -4.61 2.73 7.50
CA GLU A 15 -5.12 1.76 6.52
C GLU A 15 -6.65 1.76 6.38
N SER A 16 -7.38 1.91 7.49
CA SER A 16 -8.85 1.99 7.55
C SER A 16 -9.46 3.19 6.83
N LYS A 17 -8.67 4.23 6.53
CA LYS A 17 -9.13 5.45 5.84
C LYS A 17 -8.80 5.46 4.35
N VAL A 18 -8.03 4.50 3.85
CA VAL A 18 -7.68 4.44 2.43
C VAL A 18 -8.85 3.87 1.63
N CYS A 19 -9.28 4.61 0.62
CA CYS A 19 -10.40 4.23 -0.26
C CYS A 19 -9.95 4.27 -1.71
N VAL A 20 -10.19 3.17 -2.43
CA VAL A 20 -10.04 3.11 -3.90
C VAL A 20 -11.41 3.32 -4.53
N SER A 21 -11.46 4.06 -5.64
CA SER A 21 -12.71 4.23 -6.39
C SER A 21 -13.21 2.88 -6.92
N PHE A 22 -14.52 2.63 -6.86
CA PHE A 22 -15.09 1.43 -7.48
C PHE A 22 -14.86 1.38 -9.01
N ARG A 23 -14.56 2.51 -9.65
CA ARG A 23 -14.23 2.61 -11.10
C ARG A 23 -12.73 2.50 -11.39
N ASP A 24 -11.90 2.34 -10.37
CA ASP A 24 -10.47 2.15 -10.56
C ASP A 24 -10.23 0.91 -11.45
N ARG A 25 -9.35 1.03 -12.45
CA ARG A 25 -9.07 -0.06 -13.39
C ARG A 25 -8.30 -1.20 -12.73
N GLY A 26 -7.41 -0.88 -11.79
CA GLY A 26 -6.72 -1.85 -10.96
C GLY A 26 -7.71 -2.67 -10.13
N PHE A 27 -8.73 -2.01 -9.58
CA PHE A 27 -9.79 -2.71 -8.84
C PHE A 27 -10.76 -3.49 -9.75
N SER A 28 -11.28 -2.84 -10.80
CA SER A 28 -12.36 -3.40 -11.64
C SER A 28 -11.87 -4.41 -12.68
N LEU A 29 -10.66 -4.23 -13.21
CA LEU A 29 -10.13 -5.01 -14.34
C LEU A 29 -8.86 -5.78 -13.97
N GLY A 30 -8.32 -5.60 -12.76
CA GLY A 30 -7.03 -6.15 -12.38
C GLY A 30 -5.84 -5.48 -13.09
N ASP A 31 -6.05 -4.29 -13.66
CA ASP A 31 -5.02 -3.50 -14.34
C ASP A 31 -4.14 -2.77 -13.32
N ALA A 32 -3.33 -3.53 -12.59
CA ALA A 32 -2.44 -3.04 -11.54
C ALA A 32 -1.16 -3.89 -11.46
N VAL A 33 -0.10 -3.27 -10.93
CA VAL A 33 1.15 -3.95 -10.56
C VAL A 33 1.33 -3.86 -9.05
N PHE A 34 1.86 -4.92 -8.44
CA PHE A 34 2.19 -4.93 -7.02
C PHE A 34 3.47 -5.72 -6.77
N ASP A 35 4.14 -5.38 -5.68
CA ASP A 35 5.24 -6.15 -5.12
C ASP A 35 5.12 -6.14 -3.58
N ALA A 36 5.80 -7.07 -2.92
CA ALA A 36 5.76 -7.20 -1.47
C ALA A 36 7.16 -7.45 -0.91
N GLU A 37 7.62 -6.53 -0.08
CA GLU A 37 8.90 -6.63 0.63
C GLU A 37 8.71 -6.82 2.14
N ARG A 38 9.78 -7.29 2.80
CA ARG A 38 9.79 -7.50 4.25
C ARG A 38 10.86 -6.65 4.93
N THR A 39 10.56 -6.13 6.11
CA THR A 39 11.52 -5.41 6.96
C THR A 39 11.86 -6.24 8.18
N PHE A 40 13.14 -6.41 8.47
CA PHE A 40 13.63 -7.13 9.65
C PHE A 40 14.62 -6.25 10.40
N GLY A 41 14.40 -6.05 11.70
CA GLY A 41 15.32 -5.26 12.52
C GLY A 41 15.51 -3.80 12.09
N GLY A 42 14.51 -3.23 11.38
CA GLY A 42 14.60 -1.87 10.83
C GLY A 42 15.20 -1.77 9.42
N GLU A 43 15.72 -2.88 8.88
CA GLU A 43 16.32 -2.95 7.55
C GLU A 43 15.36 -3.58 6.54
N ILE A 44 15.24 -2.99 5.35
CA ILE A 44 14.40 -3.53 4.28
C ILE A 44 15.16 -4.68 3.61
N PHE A 45 14.55 -5.86 3.56
CA PHE A 45 15.16 -7.03 2.96
C PHE A 45 15.16 -6.89 1.44
N ARG A 46 16.35 -6.96 0.82
CA ARG A 46 16.55 -7.06 -0.64
C ARG A 46 15.93 -5.96 -1.52
N LEU A 47 15.53 -4.82 -0.95
CA LEU A 47 15.20 -3.62 -1.73
C LEU A 47 16.49 -3.06 -2.35
N LYS A 48 16.62 -3.14 -3.68
CA LYS A 48 17.79 -2.67 -4.44
C LYS A 48 17.37 -1.97 -5.72
#